data_AF-A0A5C3FB19-F1
#
_entry.id   AF-A0A5C3FB19-F1
#
_cell.length_a   1.000
_cell.length_b   1.000
_cell.length_c   1.000
_cell.angle_alpha   90.00
_cell.angle_beta   90.00
_cell.angle_gamma   90.00
#
_symmetry.space_group_name_H-M   'P 1'
#
loop_
_entity.id
_entity.type
_entity.pdbx_description
1 polymer ?
#
loop_
_entity_poly.entity_id
_entity_poly.type
_entity_poly.pdbx_seq_one_letter_code
_entity_poly.pdbx_strand_id
1 'polypeptide(L)'
;MAIGFHSLLTTVLALVVALLVYRDDSISSSLQGYRHPRPALDLTGQLSDTSNPVVSAPESDNMDKLDYSRPTNVSKPKVLLVNDDGPPGKNSPHVLGLYDEMLAAGWDVTVVLPSSQKSWGSMQFSLAGPVSFWYYYPIKGNADGSHPDTPKCWSATRRPINRERGEYAEWILVDGSPTTASNAGLFNQDAFFGDTPAEMAASPASNKTPFDLVVSGPNFGRNTGTAFALSSGTLGAAQAASLSGVRSIAVSYGHFMTNPPTLQDRGEAKGPGLGPEPLAAIRDVAHKLTVRILQRLWADWAGEKEVGCYSINVPLAETLRAPDVFWTRIWENRYGPLFASSSIGSAAQAKGGEGEGGSAPPPPAYLPASAPVPQHSIHFAPQMSSLLRPRSLEPGTDVWAVQNGYVSITRLRPNFMQVDSRGNGLDVASLEKRAAATGEESKASTGTDGDVKLPRPAPVEDGIEVGKRWRL
;
A
#
# COMPACT_ATOMS: atom_id res chain seq x y z
N MET A 1 69.43 -18.20 -7.01
CA MET A 1 68.33 -17.83 -6.09
C MET A 1 67.08 -17.24 -6.77
N ALA A 2 67.08 -16.91 -8.08
CA ALA A 2 65.92 -16.28 -8.75
C ALA A 2 64.88 -17.27 -9.35
N ILE A 3 65.25 -18.54 -9.59
CA ILE A 3 64.36 -19.52 -10.26
C ILE A 3 63.32 -20.11 -9.28
N GLY A 4 63.63 -20.21 -7.99
CA GLY A 4 62.70 -20.73 -6.98
C GLY A 4 61.54 -19.80 -6.64
N PHE A 5 61.74 -18.48 -6.77
CA PHE A 5 60.72 -17.48 -6.41
C PHE A 5 59.59 -17.42 -7.45
N HIS A 6 59.92 -17.62 -8.73
CA HIS A 6 58.92 -17.60 -9.80
C HIS A 6 58.00 -18.83 -9.74
N SER A 7 58.56 -20.01 -9.45
CA SER A 7 57.81 -21.25 -9.29
C SER A 7 56.89 -21.23 -8.07
N LEU A 8 57.32 -20.60 -6.97
CA LEU A 8 56.49 -20.43 -5.78
C LEU A 8 55.30 -19.51 -6.07
N LEU A 9 55.53 -18.39 -6.78
CA LEU A 9 54.49 -17.43 -7.12
C LEU A 9 53.43 -18.04 -8.07
N THR A 10 53.85 -18.83 -9.06
CA THR A 10 52.91 -19.52 -9.97
C THR A 10 52.07 -20.56 -9.24
N THR A 11 52.67 -21.29 -8.29
CA THR A 11 51.95 -22.30 -7.51
C THR A 11 50.91 -21.67 -6.58
N VAL A 12 51.26 -20.56 -5.92
CA VAL A 12 50.32 -19.80 -5.08
C VAL A 12 49.18 -19.21 -5.92
N LEU A 13 49.48 -18.65 -7.09
CA LEU A 13 48.46 -18.09 -7.98
C LEU A 13 47.50 -19.16 -8.49
N ALA A 14 48.01 -20.34 -8.87
CA ALA A 14 47.18 -21.48 -9.27
C ALA A 14 46.27 -21.97 -8.14
N LEU A 15 46.78 -21.98 -6.90
CA LEU A 15 45.99 -22.36 -5.72
C LEU A 15 44.87 -21.34 -5.43
N VAL A 16 45.15 -20.04 -5.57
CA VAL A 16 44.15 -18.97 -5.40
C VAL A 16 43.08 -19.04 -6.48
N VAL A 17 43.46 -19.27 -7.74
CA VAL A 17 42.49 -19.45 -8.85
C VAL A 17 41.63 -20.69 -8.63
N ALA A 18 42.23 -21.81 -8.21
CA ALA A 18 41.48 -23.04 -7.88
C ALA A 18 40.50 -22.84 -6.71
N LEU A 19 40.90 -22.08 -5.67
CA LEU A 19 40.02 -21.73 -4.55
C LEU A 19 38.88 -20.80 -4.97
N LEU A 20 39.12 -19.87 -5.89
CA LEU A 20 38.09 -18.98 -6.43
C LEU A 20 37.09 -19.74 -7.31
N VAL A 21 37.57 -20.65 -8.17
CA VAL A 21 36.71 -21.51 -9.01
C VAL A 21 35.91 -22.49 -8.15
N TYR A 22 36.52 -23.10 -7.13
CA TYR A 22 35.81 -23.98 -6.20
C TYR A 22 34.76 -23.24 -5.36
N ARG A 23 35.03 -21.97 -5.01
CA ARG A 23 34.06 -21.10 -4.35
C ARG A 23 32.89 -20.76 -5.28
N ASP A 24 33.15 -20.48 -6.56
CA ASP A 24 32.10 -20.22 -7.57
C ASP A 24 31.24 -21.47 -7.83
N ASP A 25 31.85 -22.66 -7.92
CA ASP A 25 31.10 -23.92 -8.06
C ASP A 25 30.30 -24.29 -6.78
N SER A 26 30.80 -23.92 -5.59
CA SER A 26 30.05 -24.07 -4.34
C SER A 26 28.87 -23.09 -4.21
N ILE A 27 28.99 -21.90 -4.81
CA ILE A 27 27.91 -20.90 -4.89
C ILE A 27 26.89 -21.32 -5.95
N SER A 28 27.33 -21.83 -7.10
CA SER A 28 26.47 -22.33 -8.18
C SER A 28 25.68 -23.58 -7.77
N SER A 29 26.29 -24.51 -7.01
CA SER A 29 25.61 -25.69 -6.46
C SER A 29 24.68 -25.38 -5.29
N SER A 30 24.90 -24.30 -4.53
CA SER A 30 23.95 -23.82 -3.51
C SER A 30 22.80 -22.97 -4.08
N LEU A 31 22.94 -22.45 -5.31
CA LEU A 31 21.86 -21.78 -6.05
C LEU A 31 20.92 -22.76 -6.79
N GLN A 32 21.36 -23.99 -7.08
CA GLN A 32 20.51 -25.03 -7.71
C GLN A 32 19.51 -25.70 -6.74
N GLY A 33 19.54 -25.38 -5.44
CA GLY A 33 18.69 -25.99 -4.42
C GLY A 33 17.50 -25.15 -3.93
N TYR A 34 17.37 -23.88 -4.35
CA TYR A 34 16.28 -23.01 -3.87
C TYR A 34 14.98 -23.28 -4.65
N ARG A 35 14.23 -24.31 -4.23
CA ARG A 35 12.81 -24.43 -4.57
C ARG A 35 12.06 -23.27 -3.90
N HIS A 36 11.43 -22.42 -4.71
CA HIS A 36 10.53 -21.34 -4.26
C HIS A 36 9.54 -21.87 -3.19
N PRO A 37 9.49 -21.29 -1.98
CA PRO A 37 8.66 -21.85 -0.91
C PRO A 37 7.15 -21.68 -1.08
N ARG A 38 6.64 -20.94 -2.09
CA ARG A 38 5.20 -20.81 -2.40
C ARG A 38 5.02 -20.52 -3.90
N PRO A 39 4.05 -21.13 -4.60
CA PRO A 39 3.86 -20.87 -6.02
C PRO A 39 3.44 -19.41 -6.25
N ALA A 40 3.90 -18.83 -7.37
CA ALA A 40 3.39 -17.58 -7.90
C ALA A 40 1.88 -17.69 -8.12
N LEU A 41 1.14 -16.58 -7.98
CA LEU A 41 -0.28 -16.57 -8.30
C LEU A 41 -0.44 -16.77 -9.81
N ASP A 42 -0.89 -17.96 -10.22
CA ASP A 42 -1.15 -18.24 -11.63
C ASP A 42 -2.40 -17.48 -12.11
N LEU A 43 -2.17 -16.52 -13.02
CA LEU A 43 -3.23 -15.73 -13.65
C LEU A 43 -3.90 -16.45 -14.83
N THR A 44 -3.53 -17.71 -15.11
CA THR A 44 -4.03 -18.54 -16.23
C THR A 44 -4.94 -19.70 -15.79
N GLY A 45 -4.90 -20.14 -14.53
CA GLY A 45 -5.68 -21.30 -14.06
C GLY A 45 -5.59 -21.56 -12.54
N GLN A 46 -6.16 -22.67 -12.06
CA GLN A 46 -6.56 -22.94 -10.66
C GLN A 46 -5.48 -22.75 -9.57
N LEU A 47 -5.90 -22.20 -8.41
CA LEU A 47 -5.19 -22.32 -7.15
C LEU A 47 -5.44 -23.72 -6.57
N SER A 48 -4.37 -24.49 -6.32
CA SER A 48 -4.41 -25.59 -5.36
C SER A 48 -3.26 -25.43 -4.36
N ASP A 49 -3.55 -24.78 -3.23
CA ASP A 49 -2.75 -24.97 -2.02
C ASP A 49 -3.27 -26.24 -1.33
N THR A 50 -2.81 -27.42 -1.76
CA THR A 50 -2.75 -28.60 -0.88
C THR A 50 -1.55 -29.48 -1.26
N SER A 51 -0.90 -30.01 -0.23
CA SER A 51 0.35 -30.76 -0.23
C SER A 51 0.44 -31.96 -1.18
N ASN A 52 1.33 -31.89 -2.18
CA ASN A 52 2.31 -32.90 -2.63
C ASN A 52 2.66 -32.71 -4.13
N PRO A 53 3.94 -32.72 -4.53
CA PRO A 53 4.32 -32.51 -5.93
C PRO A 53 4.31 -33.84 -6.70
N VAL A 54 3.50 -33.93 -7.76
CA VAL A 54 3.78 -34.82 -8.89
C VAL A 54 4.31 -33.94 -10.01
N VAL A 55 5.57 -34.18 -10.38
CA VAL A 55 6.30 -33.41 -11.39
C VAL A 55 5.97 -33.99 -12.77
N SER A 56 5.43 -33.16 -13.65
CA SER A 56 5.57 -33.31 -15.11
C SER A 56 5.79 -31.92 -15.71
N ALA A 57 6.91 -31.77 -16.42
CA ALA A 57 7.34 -30.51 -17.03
C ALA A 57 6.38 -30.07 -18.16
N PRO A 58 6.17 -28.75 -18.39
CA PRO A 58 5.40 -28.30 -19.55
C PRO A 58 6.32 -28.15 -20.77
N GLU A 59 5.88 -28.73 -21.88
CA GLU A 59 6.37 -28.44 -23.22
C GLU A 59 5.98 -27.02 -23.62
N SER A 60 6.88 -26.35 -24.34
CA SER A 60 6.67 -25.07 -25.00
C SER A 60 5.68 -25.24 -26.15
N ASP A 61 4.52 -24.54 -26.14
CA ASP A 61 3.93 -24.01 -27.37
C ASP A 61 2.71 -23.08 -27.15
N ASN A 62 2.71 -22.01 -27.96
CA ASN A 62 1.59 -21.20 -28.47
C ASN A 62 0.64 -20.46 -27.51
N MET A 63 0.89 -19.17 -27.35
CA MET A 63 0.07 -18.18 -26.64
C MET A 63 -1.22 -17.73 -27.37
N ASP A 64 -1.57 -18.31 -28.53
CA ASP A 64 -2.70 -17.85 -29.36
C ASP A 64 -3.98 -18.71 -29.26
N LYS A 65 -4.04 -19.69 -28.36
CA LYS A 65 -5.26 -20.48 -28.11
C LYS A 65 -5.43 -20.86 -26.65
N LEU A 66 -5.60 -19.89 -25.76
CA LEU A 66 -6.27 -20.16 -24.47
C LEU A 66 -7.75 -19.78 -24.60
N ASP A 67 -8.61 -20.76 -24.42
CA ASP A 67 -10.05 -20.59 -24.33
C ASP A 67 -10.41 -19.97 -22.97
N TYR A 68 -10.53 -18.65 -22.94
CA TYR A 68 -10.89 -17.84 -21.76
C TYR A 68 -12.41 -17.82 -21.48
N SER A 69 -13.18 -18.71 -22.10
CA SER A 69 -14.65 -18.67 -22.04
C SER A 69 -15.29 -19.37 -20.83
N ARG A 70 -14.52 -19.85 -19.83
CA ARG A 70 -15.16 -20.35 -18.60
C ARG A 70 -15.89 -19.20 -17.91
N PRO A 71 -17.24 -19.24 -17.82
CA PRO A 71 -17.97 -18.26 -17.05
C PRO A 71 -17.62 -18.53 -15.59
N THR A 72 -16.81 -17.67 -14.98
CA THR A 72 -16.78 -17.61 -13.53
C THR A 72 -18.15 -17.07 -13.13
N ASN A 73 -19.02 -17.95 -12.64
CA ASN A 73 -20.34 -17.60 -12.13
C ASN A 73 -20.20 -16.86 -10.76
N VAL A 74 -19.25 -15.93 -10.69
CA VAL A 74 -18.96 -15.07 -9.55
C VAL A 74 -19.62 -13.73 -9.86
N SER A 75 -20.54 -13.29 -9.01
CA SER A 75 -21.17 -11.99 -9.17
C SER A 75 -20.12 -10.89 -9.21
N LYS A 76 -20.25 -9.97 -10.16
CA LYS A 76 -19.40 -8.78 -10.21
C LYS A 76 -19.68 -7.92 -8.97
N PRO A 77 -18.64 -7.42 -8.28
CA PRO A 77 -18.84 -6.61 -7.09
C PRO A 77 -19.34 -5.22 -7.45
N LYS A 78 -20.15 -4.63 -6.56
CA LYS A 78 -20.29 -3.17 -6.47
C LYS A 78 -19.11 -2.61 -5.71
N VAL A 79 -18.37 -1.71 -6.34
CA VAL A 79 -17.08 -1.24 -5.84
C VAL A 79 -17.14 0.23 -5.44
N LEU A 80 -16.63 0.51 -4.24
CA LEU A 80 -16.25 1.86 -3.85
C LEU A 80 -14.74 2.04 -4.11
N LEU A 81 -14.38 2.96 -5.00
CA LEU A 81 -13.00 3.35 -5.27
C LEU A 81 -12.64 4.60 -4.45
N VAL A 82 -11.59 4.49 -3.65
CA VAL A 82 -11.00 5.55 -2.83
C VAL A 82 -9.50 5.66 -3.11
N ASN A 83 -8.81 6.71 -2.64
CA ASN A 83 -7.35 6.81 -2.62
C ASN A 83 -6.90 7.82 -1.54
N ASP A 84 -5.59 8.06 -1.42
CA ASP A 84 -5.02 9.14 -0.60
C ASP A 84 -4.31 10.24 -1.36
N ASP A 85 -4.20 10.14 -2.69
CA ASP A 85 -3.59 11.17 -3.54
C ASP A 85 -4.58 12.26 -3.99
N GLY A 86 -5.89 12.00 -3.89
CA GLY A 86 -6.97 12.90 -4.31
C GLY A 86 -7.39 12.73 -5.78
N PRO A 87 -8.08 13.73 -6.37
CA PRO A 87 -8.58 13.65 -7.75
C PRO A 87 -7.46 13.66 -8.80
N PRO A 88 -7.76 13.29 -10.06
CA PRO A 88 -6.79 13.27 -11.16
C PRO A 88 -5.97 14.56 -11.24
N GLY A 89 -4.66 14.39 -11.32
CA GLY A 89 -3.69 15.47 -11.19
C GLY A 89 -2.27 14.93 -11.13
N LYS A 90 -1.28 15.83 -11.12
CA LYS A 90 0.15 15.46 -11.05
C LYS A 90 0.48 14.52 -9.90
N ASN A 91 -0.21 14.68 -8.76
CA ASN A 91 0.02 13.89 -7.56
C ASN A 91 -0.85 12.62 -7.51
N SER A 92 -1.92 12.55 -8.32
CA SER A 92 -2.83 11.40 -8.42
C SER A 92 -3.00 10.96 -9.89
N PRO A 93 -1.91 10.60 -10.58
CA PRO A 93 -2.00 10.35 -12.01
C PRO A 93 -2.67 9.01 -12.34
N HIS A 94 -2.87 8.12 -11.37
CA HIS A 94 -3.22 6.72 -11.61
C HIS A 94 -4.71 6.37 -11.44
N VAL A 95 -5.44 7.13 -10.61
CA VAL A 95 -6.82 6.78 -10.23
C VAL A 95 -7.77 6.74 -11.42
N LEU A 96 -7.63 7.67 -12.37
CA LEU A 96 -8.45 7.74 -13.58
C LEU A 96 -8.24 6.53 -14.48
N GLY A 97 -6.98 6.13 -14.69
CA GLY A 97 -6.64 4.98 -15.53
C GLY A 97 -7.08 3.65 -14.92
N LEU A 98 -6.96 3.48 -13.60
CA LEU A 98 -7.51 2.29 -12.94
C LEU A 98 -9.04 2.25 -13.05
N TYR A 99 -9.71 3.39 -12.80
CA TYR A 99 -11.15 3.51 -12.92
C TYR A 99 -11.63 3.10 -14.32
N ASP A 100 -10.98 3.60 -15.38
CA ASP A 100 -11.32 3.27 -16.77
C ASP A 100 -11.21 1.76 -17.05
N GLU A 101 -10.15 1.10 -16.56
CA GLU A 101 -9.98 -0.35 -16.72
C GLU A 101 -10.99 -1.16 -15.89
N MET A 102 -11.41 -0.68 -14.72
CA MET A 102 -12.48 -1.31 -13.93
C MET A 102 -13.83 -1.22 -14.65
N LEU A 103 -14.15 -0.06 -15.24
CA LEU A 103 -15.33 0.10 -16.09
C LEU A 103 -15.27 -0.80 -17.33
N ALA A 104 -14.10 -0.92 -17.97
CA ALA A 104 -13.91 -1.80 -19.12
C ALA A 104 -14.11 -3.28 -18.78
N ALA A 105 -13.81 -3.70 -17.54
CA ALA A 105 -14.17 -5.01 -17.00
C ALA A 105 -15.68 -5.17 -16.69
N GLY A 106 -16.46 -4.09 -16.84
CA GLY A 106 -17.89 -4.03 -16.58
C GLY A 106 -18.21 -4.13 -15.09
N TRP A 107 -17.36 -3.59 -14.22
CA TRP A 107 -17.65 -3.43 -12.79
C TRP A 107 -18.50 -2.18 -12.56
N ASP A 108 -19.33 -2.23 -11.51
CA ASP A 108 -20.10 -1.07 -11.04
C ASP A 108 -19.24 -0.31 -10.01
N VAL A 109 -18.81 0.92 -10.33
CA VAL A 109 -17.79 1.64 -9.57
C VAL A 109 -18.26 3.05 -9.19
N THR A 110 -18.39 3.28 -7.88
CA THR A 110 -18.58 4.61 -7.29
C THR A 110 -17.24 5.13 -6.77
N VAL A 111 -16.98 6.42 -6.94
CA VAL A 111 -15.70 7.04 -6.55
C VAL A 111 -15.91 8.12 -5.50
N VAL A 112 -15.22 7.98 -4.36
CA VAL A 112 -15.22 8.97 -3.27
C VAL A 112 -13.78 9.17 -2.81
N LEU A 113 -13.20 10.32 -3.12
CA LEU A 113 -11.79 10.61 -2.84
C LEU A 113 -11.66 11.76 -1.85
N PRO A 114 -10.54 11.89 -1.12
CA PRO A 114 -10.14 13.16 -0.55
C PRO A 114 -10.07 14.27 -1.62
N SER A 115 -10.37 15.51 -1.24
CA SER A 115 -10.32 16.68 -2.13
C SER A 115 -8.89 17.12 -2.46
N SER A 116 -7.91 16.65 -1.71
CA SER A 116 -6.48 16.91 -1.91
C SER A 116 -5.65 15.72 -1.46
N GLN A 117 -4.34 15.76 -1.70
CA GLN A 117 -3.41 14.72 -1.25
C GLN A 117 -3.34 14.67 0.29
N LYS A 118 -3.40 13.46 0.85
CA LYS A 118 -3.42 13.17 2.29
C LYS A 118 -2.48 12.01 2.67
N SER A 119 -1.25 12.03 2.16
CA SER A 119 -0.25 10.99 2.47
C SER A 119 0.14 10.98 3.96
N TRP A 120 0.69 9.87 4.45
CA TRP A 120 1.17 9.69 5.84
C TRP A 120 0.11 9.77 6.95
N GLY A 121 -1.18 9.74 6.62
CA GLY A 121 -2.29 9.83 7.57
C GLY A 121 -2.67 8.53 8.29
N SER A 122 -2.06 7.39 7.96
CA SER A 122 -2.46 6.07 8.48
C SER A 122 -3.99 5.87 8.33
N MET A 123 -4.67 5.42 9.39
CA MET A 123 -6.13 5.26 9.47
C MET A 123 -6.82 6.44 10.19
N GLN A 124 -6.27 7.66 10.12
CA GLN A 124 -6.87 8.82 10.79
C GLN A 124 -8.24 9.17 10.21
N PHE A 125 -9.23 9.49 11.05
CA PHE A 125 -10.51 10.11 10.66
C PHE A 125 -10.46 11.64 10.84
N SER A 126 -11.18 12.37 9.97
CA SER A 126 -11.39 13.81 10.09
C SER A 126 -12.59 14.09 10.99
N LEU A 127 -12.33 14.39 12.27
CA LEU A 127 -13.38 14.65 13.28
C LEU A 127 -13.62 16.14 13.56
N ALA A 128 -12.73 17.00 13.07
CA ALA A 128 -12.74 18.43 13.35
C ALA A 128 -13.76 19.17 12.47
N GLY A 129 -14.99 19.31 12.96
CA GLY A 129 -16.05 20.03 12.25
C GLY A 129 -16.74 19.19 11.16
N PRO A 130 -17.68 19.79 10.40
CA PRO A 130 -18.38 19.10 9.34
C PRO A 130 -17.43 18.77 8.18
N VAL A 131 -17.50 17.53 7.69
CA VAL A 131 -16.79 17.10 6.48
C VAL A 131 -17.56 17.63 5.27
N SER A 132 -16.99 18.64 4.60
CA SER A 132 -17.55 19.19 3.36
C SER A 132 -17.26 18.28 2.18
N PHE A 133 -18.07 18.34 1.12
CA PHE A 133 -17.81 17.60 -0.10
C PHE A 133 -18.17 18.40 -1.36
N TRP A 134 -17.61 17.98 -2.50
CA TRP A 134 -17.85 18.52 -3.83
C TRP A 134 -18.13 17.40 -4.81
N TYR A 135 -18.77 17.75 -5.92
CA TYR A 135 -18.90 16.88 -7.08
C TYR A 135 -17.73 17.10 -8.01
N TYR A 136 -17.18 16.03 -8.55
CA TYR A 136 -16.08 16.05 -9.50
C TYR A 136 -16.44 15.26 -10.76
N TYR A 137 -16.27 15.89 -11.92
CA TYR A 137 -16.65 15.34 -13.21
C TYR A 137 -15.38 15.13 -14.04
N PRO A 138 -14.74 13.94 -14.00
CA PRO A 138 -13.49 13.70 -14.70
C PRO A 138 -13.66 13.83 -16.21
N ILE A 139 -12.65 14.41 -16.86
CA ILE A 139 -12.53 14.47 -18.32
C ILE A 139 -11.75 13.23 -18.79
N LYS A 140 -12.23 12.55 -19.82
CA LYS A 140 -11.58 11.35 -20.37
C LYS A 140 -10.15 11.67 -20.82
N GLY A 141 -9.19 10.85 -20.40
CA GLY A 141 -7.77 11.04 -20.73
C GLY A 141 -7.04 12.13 -19.94
N ASN A 142 -7.70 12.82 -19.00
CA ASN A 142 -7.11 13.89 -18.19
C ASN A 142 -6.52 13.38 -16.87
N ALA A 143 -5.76 12.28 -16.91
CA ALA A 143 -5.29 11.61 -15.70
C ALA A 143 -4.29 12.45 -14.89
N ASP A 144 -3.48 13.28 -15.57
CA ASP A 144 -2.48 14.15 -14.97
C ASP A 144 -3.01 15.56 -14.61
N GLY A 145 -4.30 15.83 -14.91
CA GLY A 145 -4.95 17.12 -14.67
C GLY A 145 -4.48 18.25 -15.59
N SER A 146 -3.76 17.95 -16.68
CA SER A 146 -3.20 18.97 -17.59
C SER A 146 -4.22 19.64 -18.52
N HIS A 147 -5.44 19.08 -18.65
CA HIS A 147 -6.47 19.64 -19.51
C HIS A 147 -6.85 21.08 -19.08
N PRO A 148 -7.02 22.03 -20.01
CA PRO A 148 -7.31 23.43 -19.66
C PRO A 148 -8.61 23.61 -18.87
N ASP A 149 -9.56 22.70 -19.06
CA ASP A 149 -10.83 22.71 -18.34
C ASP A 149 -10.83 21.90 -17.03
N THR A 150 -9.68 21.40 -16.54
CA THR A 150 -9.59 20.72 -15.22
C THR A 150 -10.27 21.51 -14.08
N PRO A 151 -10.15 22.86 -13.99
CA PRO A 151 -10.86 23.61 -12.95
C PRO A 151 -12.39 23.49 -13.04
N LYS A 152 -12.95 23.24 -14.23
CA LYS A 152 -14.40 23.09 -14.46
C LYS A 152 -14.92 21.69 -14.07
N CYS A 153 -14.02 20.74 -13.78
CA CYS A 153 -14.40 19.43 -13.26
C CYS A 153 -15.01 19.53 -11.85
N TRP A 154 -14.72 20.58 -11.09
CA TRP A 154 -15.25 20.78 -9.74
C TRP A 154 -16.63 21.45 -9.75
N SER A 155 -17.51 21.03 -8.86
CA SER A 155 -18.79 21.69 -8.63
C SER A 155 -19.25 21.59 -7.17
N ALA A 156 -19.76 22.69 -6.63
CA ALA A 156 -20.35 22.73 -5.29
C ALA A 156 -21.77 22.13 -5.24
N THR A 157 -22.44 22.02 -6.39
CA THR A 157 -23.76 21.42 -6.51
C THR A 157 -23.75 20.32 -7.57
N ARG A 158 -24.61 19.32 -7.41
CA ARG A 158 -24.79 18.28 -8.41
C ARG A 158 -25.29 18.90 -9.73
N ARG A 159 -24.81 18.40 -10.86
CA ARG A 159 -25.17 18.86 -12.20
C ARG A 159 -25.07 17.74 -13.23
N PRO A 160 -25.75 17.85 -14.38
CA PRO A 160 -25.54 16.91 -15.47
C PRO A 160 -24.08 16.85 -15.94
N ILE A 161 -23.66 15.66 -16.36
CA ILE A 161 -22.34 15.41 -16.97
C ILE A 161 -22.27 16.15 -18.31
N ASN A 162 -21.27 17.02 -18.49
CA ASN A 162 -21.05 17.74 -19.74
C ASN A 162 -20.22 16.90 -20.70
N ARG A 163 -20.90 16.15 -21.57
CA ARG A 163 -20.29 15.27 -22.58
C ARG A 163 -19.48 16.04 -23.64
N GLU A 164 -19.86 17.27 -23.96
CA GLU A 164 -19.15 18.12 -24.95
C GLU A 164 -17.75 18.52 -24.45
N ARG A 165 -17.59 18.71 -23.13
CA ARG A 165 -16.30 18.92 -22.47
C ARG A 165 -15.48 17.63 -22.30
N GLY A 166 -16.05 16.47 -22.65
CA GLY A 166 -15.41 15.17 -22.47
C GLY A 166 -15.56 14.61 -21.05
N GLU A 167 -16.45 15.17 -20.22
CA GLU A 167 -16.79 14.58 -18.92
C GLU A 167 -17.57 13.29 -19.13
N TYR A 168 -17.36 12.31 -18.24
CA TYR A 168 -18.01 11.02 -18.42
C TYR A 168 -18.50 10.30 -17.17
N ALA A 169 -18.15 10.81 -15.99
CA ALA A 169 -18.58 10.27 -14.70
C ALA A 169 -18.89 11.42 -13.71
N GLU A 170 -19.46 11.05 -12.57
CA GLU A 170 -19.71 11.93 -11.42
C GLU A 170 -19.10 11.26 -10.19
N TRP A 171 -18.15 11.93 -9.56
CA TRP A 171 -17.41 11.47 -8.37
C TRP A 171 -17.64 12.42 -7.20
N ILE A 172 -17.33 11.98 -6.00
CA ILE A 172 -17.38 12.82 -4.79
C ILE A 172 -15.96 13.10 -4.30
N LEU A 173 -15.68 14.35 -3.96
CA LEU A 173 -14.47 14.77 -3.27
C LEU A 173 -14.80 15.24 -1.87
N VAL A 174 -14.20 14.67 -0.85
CA VAL A 174 -14.46 15.04 0.56
C VAL A 174 -13.29 15.82 1.14
N ASP A 175 -13.57 16.85 1.93
CA ASP A 175 -12.56 17.53 2.75
C ASP A 175 -12.22 16.70 3.99
N GLY A 176 -11.60 15.56 3.75
CA GLY A 176 -11.37 14.56 4.76
C GLY A 176 -10.14 13.72 4.48
N SER A 177 -9.79 12.87 5.44
CA SER A 177 -8.79 11.84 5.24
C SER A 177 -9.29 10.74 4.27
N PRO A 178 -8.39 9.91 3.73
CA PRO A 178 -8.76 8.73 2.93
C PRO A 178 -9.70 7.78 3.68
N THR A 179 -9.43 7.60 4.98
CA THR A 179 -10.29 6.84 5.90
C THR A 179 -11.70 7.42 5.98
N THR A 180 -11.80 8.75 6.03
CA THR A 180 -13.08 9.47 6.04
C THR A 180 -13.80 9.29 4.71
N ALA A 181 -13.11 9.41 3.57
CA ALA A 181 -13.67 9.16 2.24
C ALA A 181 -14.22 7.74 2.10
N SER A 182 -13.46 6.74 2.56
CA SER A 182 -13.87 5.33 2.58
C SER A 182 -15.13 5.10 3.39
N ASN A 183 -15.16 5.52 4.66
CA ASN A 183 -16.32 5.30 5.52
C ASN A 183 -17.53 6.14 5.08
N ALA A 184 -17.33 7.42 4.75
CA ALA A 184 -18.42 8.26 4.27
C ALA A 184 -19.01 7.71 2.97
N GLY A 185 -18.16 7.27 2.04
CA GLY A 185 -18.56 6.57 0.83
C GLY A 185 -19.39 5.31 1.10
N LEU A 186 -19.01 4.48 2.07
CA LEU A 186 -19.76 3.27 2.38
C LEU A 186 -21.19 3.53 2.87
N PHE A 187 -21.41 4.62 3.61
CA PHE A 187 -22.61 4.78 4.44
C PHE A 187 -23.47 6.03 4.14
N ASN A 188 -23.04 6.94 3.26
CA ASN A 188 -23.73 8.23 3.02
C ASN A 188 -24.15 8.42 1.55
N GLN A 189 -24.48 7.33 0.86
CA GLN A 189 -24.86 7.37 -0.56
C GLN A 189 -26.06 8.28 -0.83
N ASP A 190 -27.09 8.26 0.02
CA ASP A 190 -28.27 9.12 -0.15
C ASP A 190 -27.94 10.61 0.06
N ALA A 191 -27.00 10.91 0.96
CA ALA A 191 -26.51 12.28 1.16
C ALA A 191 -25.67 12.78 -0.03
N PHE A 192 -25.01 11.88 -0.76
CA PHE A 192 -24.19 12.21 -1.93
C PHE A 192 -24.97 12.23 -3.24
N PHE A 193 -25.97 11.35 -3.40
CA PHE A 193 -26.60 11.04 -4.68
C PHE A 193 -28.13 11.11 -4.65
N GLY A 194 -28.73 11.63 -3.57
CA GLY A 194 -30.18 11.89 -3.50
C GLY A 194 -30.68 12.76 -4.66
N ASP A 195 -31.94 12.56 -5.03
CA ASP A 195 -32.52 13.20 -6.22
C ASP A 195 -32.76 14.70 -6.01
N THR A 196 -33.04 15.11 -4.77
CA THR A 196 -33.26 16.51 -4.40
C THR A 196 -32.32 17.00 -3.29
N PRO A 197 -31.99 18.30 -3.25
CA PRO A 197 -31.23 18.89 -2.14
C PRO A 197 -31.85 18.67 -0.76
N ALA A 198 -33.19 18.64 -0.69
CA ALA A 198 -33.91 18.39 0.55
C ALA A 198 -33.73 16.95 1.05
N GLU A 199 -33.78 15.96 0.15
CA GLU A 199 -33.49 14.57 0.49
C GLU A 199 -32.05 14.39 0.95
N MET A 200 -31.08 14.96 0.22
CA MET A 200 -29.67 14.87 0.60
C MET A 200 -29.41 15.46 1.99
N ALA A 201 -29.97 16.64 2.29
CA ALA A 201 -29.77 17.31 3.58
C ALA A 201 -30.45 16.59 4.76
N ALA A 202 -31.53 15.86 4.50
CA ALA A 202 -32.26 15.10 5.53
C ALA A 202 -31.80 13.64 5.66
N SER A 203 -30.88 13.18 4.80
CA SER A 203 -30.46 11.78 4.73
C SER A 203 -29.54 11.42 5.92
N PRO A 204 -29.97 10.54 6.84
CA PRO A 204 -29.08 10.01 7.86
C PRO A 204 -28.08 9.04 7.23
N ALA A 205 -26.95 8.81 7.92
CA ALA A 205 -26.05 7.72 7.54
C ALA A 205 -26.78 6.37 7.61
N SER A 206 -26.51 5.51 6.63
CA SER A 206 -27.04 4.15 6.59
C SER A 206 -26.21 3.21 7.46
N ASN A 207 -26.87 2.28 8.15
CA ASN A 207 -26.20 1.17 8.87
C ASN A 207 -25.87 -0.01 7.94
N LYS A 208 -26.17 0.11 6.65
CA LYS A 208 -25.86 -0.87 5.62
C LYS A 208 -25.15 -0.17 4.46
N THR A 209 -24.33 -0.92 3.76
CA THR A 209 -23.63 -0.43 2.57
C THR A 209 -24.07 -1.21 1.33
N PRO A 210 -24.23 -0.55 0.17
CA PRO A 210 -24.53 -1.23 -1.09
C PRO A 210 -23.28 -1.83 -1.76
N PHE A 211 -22.09 -1.60 -1.20
CA PHE A 211 -20.82 -2.01 -1.78
C PHE A 211 -20.38 -3.37 -1.25
N ASP A 212 -19.83 -4.18 -2.15
CA ASP A 212 -19.28 -5.50 -1.84
C ASP A 212 -17.76 -5.45 -1.61
N LEU A 213 -17.11 -4.44 -2.20
CA LEU A 213 -15.66 -4.28 -2.23
C LEU A 213 -15.28 -2.80 -2.15
N VAL A 214 -14.24 -2.50 -1.36
CA VAL A 214 -13.53 -1.22 -1.43
C VAL A 214 -12.17 -1.42 -2.09
N VAL A 215 -11.85 -0.61 -3.09
CA VAL A 215 -10.50 -0.53 -3.66
C VAL A 215 -9.91 0.82 -3.28
N SER A 216 -8.75 0.81 -2.62
CA SER A 216 -8.05 2.01 -2.19
C SER A 216 -6.76 2.17 -3.00
N GLY A 217 -6.67 3.18 -3.86
CA GLY A 217 -5.53 3.46 -4.74
C GLY A 217 -5.91 3.65 -6.22
N PRO A 218 -4.95 3.55 -7.16
CA PRO A 218 -3.54 3.26 -6.91
C PRO A 218 -2.82 4.46 -6.29
N ASN A 219 -2.09 4.23 -5.20
CA ASN A 219 -1.21 5.23 -4.60
C ASN A 219 -0.03 5.58 -5.53
N PHE A 220 0.33 6.86 -5.61
CA PHE A 220 1.53 7.38 -6.27
C PHE A 220 2.78 7.08 -5.45
N GLY A 221 3.20 5.82 -5.47
CA GLY A 221 4.27 5.29 -4.65
C GLY A 221 3.92 3.90 -4.13
N ARG A 222 4.93 3.17 -3.67
CA ARG A 222 4.73 1.86 -3.02
C ARG A 222 4.50 2.03 -1.52
N ASN A 223 3.79 1.09 -0.93
CA ASN A 223 3.60 0.96 0.52
C ASN A 223 4.20 -0.37 1.03
N THR A 224 5.46 -0.63 0.68
CA THR A 224 6.20 -1.81 1.14
C THR A 224 6.90 -1.56 2.47
N GLY A 225 6.87 -2.56 3.35
CA GLY A 225 7.50 -2.54 4.66
C GLY A 225 6.62 -1.91 5.74
N THR A 226 6.81 -2.35 6.99
CA THR A 226 5.98 -2.03 8.16
C THR A 226 5.77 -0.53 8.33
N ALA A 227 6.83 0.26 8.27
CA ALA A 227 6.79 1.68 8.53
C ALA A 227 5.84 2.38 7.53
N PHE A 228 6.10 2.24 6.23
CA PHE A 228 5.23 2.83 5.19
C PHE A 228 3.82 2.27 5.18
N ALA A 229 3.66 0.96 5.43
CA ALA A 229 2.35 0.34 5.48
C ALA A 229 1.49 0.93 6.61
N LEU A 230 2.07 1.10 7.81
CA LEU A 230 1.35 1.62 8.98
C LEU A 230 1.03 3.12 8.88
N SER A 231 1.81 3.90 8.14
CA SER A 231 1.50 5.33 7.92
C SER A 231 0.72 5.60 6.63
N SER A 232 0.44 4.58 5.83
CA SER A 232 -0.25 4.74 4.54
C SER A 232 -1.73 5.12 4.72
N GLY A 233 -2.14 6.21 4.08
CA GLY A 233 -3.57 6.56 3.96
C GLY A 233 -4.31 5.57 3.06
N THR A 234 -3.67 5.11 1.99
CA THR A 234 -4.20 4.05 1.12
C THR A 234 -4.50 2.75 1.88
N LEU A 235 -3.57 2.22 2.70
CA LEU A 235 -3.88 1.05 3.55
C LEU A 235 -4.90 1.39 4.64
N GLY A 236 -4.82 2.56 5.27
CA GLY A 236 -5.75 2.98 6.31
C GLY A 236 -7.20 3.01 5.83
N ALA A 237 -7.45 3.54 4.63
CA ALA A 237 -8.77 3.56 4.00
C ALA A 237 -9.31 2.16 3.71
N ALA A 238 -8.46 1.23 3.26
CA ALA A 238 -8.85 -0.16 3.03
C ALA A 238 -9.13 -0.88 4.36
N GLN A 239 -8.25 -0.75 5.35
CA GLN A 239 -8.44 -1.34 6.68
C GLN A 239 -9.71 -0.83 7.37
N ALA A 240 -10.04 0.46 7.23
CA ALA A 240 -11.29 1.01 7.75
C ALA A 240 -12.54 0.45 7.05
N ALA A 241 -12.47 0.21 5.74
CA ALA A 241 -13.55 -0.50 5.04
C ALA A 241 -13.71 -1.94 5.54
N SER A 242 -12.59 -2.64 5.76
CA SER A 242 -12.57 -3.97 6.35
C SER A 242 -13.19 -4.02 7.75
N LEU A 243 -12.84 -3.06 8.61
CA LEU A 243 -13.47 -2.87 9.93
C LEU A 243 -14.96 -2.51 9.83
N SER A 244 -15.39 -1.91 8.72
CA SER A 244 -16.79 -1.60 8.42
C SER A 244 -17.56 -2.80 7.86
N GLY A 245 -16.93 -3.99 7.80
CA GLY A 245 -17.55 -5.22 7.34
C GLY A 245 -17.50 -5.45 5.82
N VAL A 246 -16.74 -4.65 5.08
CA VAL A 246 -16.61 -4.74 3.61
C VAL A 246 -15.21 -5.21 3.23
N ARG A 247 -15.12 -6.20 2.33
CA ARG A 247 -13.82 -6.65 1.80
C ARG A 247 -13.08 -5.49 1.15
N SER A 248 -11.76 -5.43 1.30
CA SER A 248 -11.00 -4.26 0.83
C SER A 248 -9.62 -4.58 0.25
N ILE A 249 -9.22 -3.88 -0.82
CA ILE A 249 -7.90 -4.05 -1.44
C ILE A 249 -7.21 -2.70 -1.52
N ALA A 250 -6.03 -2.58 -0.91
CA ALA A 250 -5.13 -1.46 -1.09
C ALA A 250 -4.21 -1.72 -2.30
N VAL A 251 -4.02 -0.71 -3.15
CA VAL A 251 -3.24 -0.79 -4.39
C VAL A 251 -2.22 0.35 -4.41
N SER A 252 -0.96 0.01 -4.65
CA SER A 252 0.15 0.97 -4.62
C SER A 252 1.08 0.77 -5.81
N TYR A 253 1.39 1.83 -6.55
CA TYR A 253 2.27 1.77 -7.73
C TYR A 253 3.68 2.28 -7.37
N GLY A 254 4.64 1.35 -7.36
CA GLY A 254 6.03 1.63 -7.05
C GLY A 254 6.75 2.31 -8.21
N HIS A 255 7.16 3.56 -8.01
CA HIS A 255 7.95 4.32 -8.99
C HIS A 255 9.44 4.18 -8.69
N PHE A 256 10.25 4.16 -9.75
CA PHE A 256 11.70 4.07 -9.66
C PHE A 256 12.33 5.31 -10.29
N MET A 257 12.91 6.18 -9.46
CA MET A 257 13.67 7.34 -9.94
C MET A 257 15.04 6.94 -10.51
N THR A 258 15.58 5.82 -10.00
CA THR A 258 16.82 5.20 -10.45
C THR A 258 16.69 3.69 -10.32
N ASN A 259 17.43 2.98 -11.17
CA ASN A 259 17.56 1.53 -11.19
C ASN A 259 16.20 0.82 -11.25
N PRO A 260 15.32 1.16 -12.23
CA PRO A 260 14.09 0.41 -12.44
C PRO A 260 14.43 -1.03 -12.84
N PRO A 261 13.74 -2.04 -12.29
CA PRO A 261 13.96 -3.43 -12.68
C PRO A 261 13.65 -3.70 -14.16
N THR A 262 14.60 -4.33 -14.85
CA THR A 262 14.46 -4.75 -16.25
C THR A 262 14.11 -6.23 -16.34
N LEU A 263 13.65 -6.69 -17.51
CA LEU A 263 13.43 -8.13 -17.72
C LEU A 263 14.74 -8.93 -17.64
N GLN A 264 15.86 -8.31 -18.05
CA GLN A 264 17.18 -8.93 -18.07
C GLN A 264 17.81 -9.01 -16.67
N ASP A 265 17.86 -7.88 -15.95
CA ASP A 265 18.69 -7.76 -14.75
C ASP A 265 17.88 -7.66 -13.45
N ARG A 266 16.54 -7.59 -13.56
CA ARG A 266 15.62 -7.50 -12.40
C ARG A 266 16.12 -6.46 -11.39
N GLY A 267 16.27 -6.81 -10.12
CA GLY A 267 16.70 -5.88 -9.07
C GLY A 267 18.16 -5.40 -9.15
N GLU A 268 18.97 -5.99 -10.03
CA GLU A 268 20.38 -5.61 -10.20
C GLU A 268 20.57 -4.48 -11.22
N ALA A 269 19.55 -4.21 -12.04
CA ALA A 269 19.53 -3.19 -13.08
C ALA A 269 20.11 -1.85 -12.61
N LYS A 270 20.82 -1.16 -13.52
CA LYS A 270 21.38 0.17 -13.29
C LYS A 270 20.91 1.12 -14.39
N GLY A 271 20.43 2.29 -14.00
CA GLY A 271 20.00 3.29 -14.98
C GLY A 271 19.10 4.38 -14.39
N PRO A 272 18.75 5.39 -15.20
CA PRO A 272 17.73 6.37 -14.81
C PRO A 272 16.35 5.70 -14.71
N GLY A 273 15.43 6.37 -14.02
CA GLY A 273 14.00 6.02 -14.09
C GLY A 273 13.45 6.10 -15.51
N LEU A 274 12.28 5.51 -15.72
CA LEU A 274 11.59 5.57 -17.02
C LEU A 274 11.24 7.01 -17.39
N GLY A 275 11.48 7.38 -18.64
CA GLY A 275 11.00 8.65 -19.19
C GLY A 275 9.47 8.69 -19.31
N PRO A 276 8.86 9.86 -19.59
CA PRO A 276 7.41 10.04 -19.56
C PRO A 276 6.62 9.08 -20.46
N GLU A 277 7.05 8.89 -21.70
CA GLU A 277 6.35 8.03 -22.68
C GLU A 277 6.45 6.53 -22.31
N PRO A 278 7.65 5.95 -22.06
CA PRO A 278 7.73 4.58 -21.55
C PRO A 278 6.98 4.36 -20.24
N LEU A 279 6.99 5.34 -19.32
CA LEU A 279 6.26 5.27 -18.07
C LEU A 279 4.75 5.23 -18.29
N ALA A 280 4.21 6.04 -19.21
CA ALA A 280 2.80 6.00 -19.58
C ALA A 280 2.39 4.62 -20.12
N ALA A 281 3.18 4.05 -21.03
CA ALA A 281 2.91 2.71 -21.57
C ALA A 281 2.94 1.62 -20.48
N ILE A 282 3.90 1.69 -19.54
CA ILE A 282 3.98 0.75 -18.42
C ILE A 282 2.82 0.94 -17.43
N ARG A 283 2.34 2.17 -17.24
CA ARG A 283 1.15 2.44 -16.41
C ARG A 283 -0.11 1.81 -17.00
N ASP A 284 -0.31 1.89 -18.32
CA ASP A 284 -1.44 1.23 -18.98
C ASP A 284 -1.42 -0.29 -18.77
N VAL A 285 -0.24 -0.91 -18.83
CA VAL A 285 -0.04 -2.32 -18.50
C VAL A 285 -0.35 -2.58 -17.02
N ALA A 286 0.09 -1.70 -16.13
CA ALA A 286 -0.16 -1.80 -14.69
C ALA A 286 -1.67 -1.75 -14.36
N HIS A 287 -2.43 -0.85 -14.98
CA HIS A 287 -3.87 -0.73 -14.77
C HIS A 287 -4.60 -2.02 -15.16
N LYS A 288 -4.34 -2.54 -16.36
CA LYS A 288 -4.91 -3.82 -16.85
C LYS A 288 -4.54 -5.00 -15.96
N LEU A 289 -3.26 -5.12 -15.61
CA LEU A 289 -2.79 -6.18 -14.72
C LEU A 289 -3.44 -6.09 -13.34
N THR A 290 -3.57 -4.87 -12.80
CA THR A 290 -4.20 -4.64 -11.50
C THR A 290 -5.65 -5.11 -11.53
N VAL A 291 -6.44 -4.74 -12.53
CA VAL A 291 -7.85 -5.19 -12.63
C VAL A 291 -7.95 -6.71 -12.74
N ARG A 292 -7.05 -7.37 -13.48
CA ARG A 292 -6.99 -8.84 -13.52
C ARG A 292 -6.70 -9.46 -12.15
N ILE A 293 -5.78 -8.86 -11.38
CA ILE A 293 -5.48 -9.31 -10.02
C ILE A 293 -6.71 -9.07 -9.11
N LEU A 294 -7.36 -7.90 -9.19
CA LEU A 294 -8.57 -7.61 -8.42
C LEU A 294 -9.68 -8.64 -8.69
N GLN A 295 -9.92 -8.98 -9.96
CA GLN A 295 -10.88 -10.01 -10.35
C GLN A 295 -10.53 -11.38 -9.77
N ARG A 296 -9.25 -11.75 -9.80
CA ARG A 296 -8.80 -13.04 -9.26
C ARG A 296 -8.95 -13.09 -7.74
N LEU A 297 -8.50 -12.06 -7.03
CA LEU A 297 -8.64 -11.97 -5.57
C LEU A 297 -10.12 -11.97 -5.15
N TRP A 298 -10.98 -11.26 -5.88
CA TRP A 298 -12.42 -11.25 -5.61
C TRP A 298 -13.05 -12.64 -5.75
N ALA A 299 -12.73 -13.36 -6.84
CA ALA A 299 -13.26 -14.70 -7.11
C ALA A 299 -12.83 -15.72 -6.04
N ASP A 300 -11.58 -15.62 -5.57
CA ASP A 300 -11.00 -16.61 -4.66
C ASP A 300 -11.21 -16.27 -3.17
N TRP A 301 -11.63 -15.04 -2.83
CA TRP A 301 -11.71 -14.56 -1.44
C TRP A 301 -12.60 -15.42 -0.54
N ALA A 302 -13.60 -16.12 -1.09
CA ALA A 302 -14.44 -17.01 -0.30
C ALA A 302 -13.64 -18.12 0.43
N GLY A 303 -12.49 -18.52 -0.12
CA GLY A 303 -11.56 -19.47 0.50
C GLY A 303 -10.70 -18.87 1.62
N GLU A 304 -10.68 -17.54 1.77
CA GLU A 304 -9.74 -16.81 2.64
C GLU A 304 -10.46 -16.02 3.74
N LYS A 305 -11.27 -16.73 4.54
CA LYS A 305 -12.19 -16.12 5.53
C LYS A 305 -11.53 -15.19 6.55
N GLU A 306 -10.24 -15.40 6.81
CA GLU A 306 -9.47 -14.64 7.78
C GLU A 306 -8.82 -13.38 7.21
N VAL A 307 -8.85 -13.21 5.89
CA VAL A 307 -8.28 -12.06 5.19
C VAL A 307 -9.34 -10.96 5.12
N GLY A 308 -9.10 -9.90 5.89
CA GLY A 308 -9.96 -8.71 5.86
C GLY A 308 -9.58 -7.75 4.73
N CYS A 309 -8.29 -7.67 4.41
CA CYS A 309 -7.76 -6.74 3.42
C CYS A 309 -6.57 -7.35 2.66
N TYR A 310 -6.43 -7.07 1.36
CA TYR A 310 -5.17 -7.29 0.64
C TYR A 310 -4.41 -5.98 0.46
N SER A 311 -3.09 -6.06 0.38
CA SER A 311 -2.22 -4.98 -0.09
C SER A 311 -1.45 -5.43 -1.32
N ILE A 312 -1.59 -4.69 -2.42
CA ILE A 312 -0.94 -4.94 -3.71
C ILE A 312 0.09 -3.86 -3.96
N ASN A 313 1.34 -4.24 -4.23
CA ASN A 313 2.37 -3.32 -4.72
C ASN A 313 2.81 -3.73 -6.13
N VAL A 314 2.59 -2.83 -7.10
CA VAL A 314 2.93 -3.04 -8.52
C VAL A 314 4.17 -2.21 -8.88
N PRO A 315 5.28 -2.83 -9.31
CA PRO A 315 6.47 -2.09 -9.71
C PRO A 315 6.29 -1.50 -11.11
N LEU A 316 6.23 -0.17 -11.25
CA LEU A 316 6.18 0.49 -12.57
C LEU A 316 7.54 0.43 -13.25
N ALA A 317 7.83 -0.73 -13.86
CA ALA A 317 9.06 -1.03 -14.54
C ALA A 317 8.81 -1.94 -15.75
N GLU A 318 9.84 -2.14 -16.58
CA GLU A 318 9.76 -2.96 -17.80
C GLU A 318 9.26 -4.38 -17.52
N THR A 319 9.59 -4.92 -16.34
CA THR A 319 9.17 -6.24 -15.85
C THR A 319 7.66 -6.48 -15.91
N LEU A 320 6.81 -5.45 -15.90
CA LEU A 320 5.36 -5.62 -16.08
C LEU A 320 4.95 -6.16 -17.45
N ARG A 321 5.84 -6.14 -18.45
CA ARG A 321 5.59 -6.76 -19.76
C ARG A 321 5.54 -8.29 -19.69
N ALA A 322 6.19 -8.88 -18.68
CA ALA A 322 6.12 -10.31 -18.36
C ALA A 322 6.03 -10.45 -16.82
N PRO A 323 4.85 -10.16 -16.24
CA PRO A 323 4.74 -9.96 -14.80
C PRO A 323 4.75 -11.28 -14.04
N ASP A 324 5.56 -11.33 -12.99
CA ASP A 324 5.48 -12.37 -11.96
C ASP A 324 4.78 -11.82 -10.72
N VAL A 325 3.82 -12.57 -10.18
CA VAL A 325 2.98 -12.16 -9.05
C VAL A 325 3.23 -13.09 -7.86
N PHE A 326 3.64 -12.51 -6.73
CA PHE A 326 4.02 -13.26 -5.53
C PHE A 326 3.15 -12.93 -4.33
N TRP A 327 2.80 -13.98 -3.58
CA TRP A 327 2.37 -13.83 -2.21
C TRP A 327 3.56 -13.44 -1.33
N THR A 328 3.41 -12.37 -0.57
CA THR A 328 4.47 -11.81 0.27
C THR A 328 4.03 -11.58 1.70
N ARG A 329 5.00 -11.43 2.59
CA ARG A 329 4.82 -10.82 3.90
C ARG A 329 5.35 -9.39 3.92
N ILE A 330 4.86 -8.57 4.84
CA ILE A 330 5.43 -7.24 5.08
C ILE A 330 6.87 -7.38 5.59
N TRP A 331 7.80 -6.64 4.98
CA TRP A 331 9.15 -6.48 5.50
C TRP A 331 9.15 -5.67 6.80
N GLU A 332 9.74 -6.20 7.86
CA GLU A 332 9.86 -5.47 9.12
C GLU A 332 10.93 -4.39 9.04
N ASN A 333 10.51 -3.12 9.02
CA ASN A 333 11.39 -1.96 9.10
C ASN A 333 10.87 -0.92 10.10
N ARG A 334 11.74 0.04 10.45
CA ARG A 334 11.47 1.07 11.47
C ARG A 334 11.83 2.45 10.94
N TYR A 335 11.16 3.48 11.45
CA TYR A 335 11.49 4.86 11.16
C TYR A 335 12.80 5.30 11.83
N GLY A 336 13.60 6.06 11.09
CA GLY A 336 14.57 6.99 11.66
C GLY A 336 13.92 8.36 11.94
N PRO A 337 14.71 9.44 12.02
CA PRO A 337 14.18 10.79 12.11
C PRO A 337 13.24 11.12 10.93
N LEU A 338 12.05 11.64 11.27
CA LEU A 338 11.04 12.08 10.32
C LEU A 338 10.95 13.61 10.21
N PHE A 339 11.54 14.34 11.15
CA PHE A 339 11.47 15.79 11.23
C PHE A 339 12.85 16.39 11.46
N ALA A 340 13.06 17.60 10.96
CA ALA A 340 14.29 18.37 11.14
C ALA A 340 13.98 19.81 11.56
N SER A 341 14.92 20.43 12.27
CA SER A 341 14.82 21.83 12.70
C SER A 341 14.89 22.79 11.51
N SER A 342 14.07 23.83 11.54
CA SER A 342 14.14 24.98 10.65
C SER A 342 14.04 26.27 11.45
N SER A 343 14.81 27.30 11.05
CA SER A 343 14.54 28.65 11.55
C SER A 343 13.22 29.14 10.97
N ILE A 344 12.43 29.90 11.73
CA ILE A 344 11.10 30.38 11.30
C ILE A 344 11.16 31.17 9.97
N GLY A 345 12.33 31.74 9.62
CA GLY A 345 12.55 32.41 8.34
C GLY A 345 12.97 31.52 7.16
N SER A 346 13.39 30.27 7.39
CA SER A 346 13.83 29.32 6.34
C SER A 346 12.75 28.32 5.91
N ALA A 347 11.64 28.23 6.67
CA ALA A 347 10.49 27.39 6.33
C ALA A 347 9.82 27.75 4.99
N ALA A 348 10.00 28.98 4.50
CA ALA A 348 9.51 29.41 3.18
C ALA A 348 10.36 28.89 2.00
N GLN A 349 11.57 28.36 2.24
CA GLN A 349 12.52 27.92 1.20
C GLN A 349 12.70 26.39 1.11
N ALA A 350 12.16 25.62 2.06
CA ALA A 350 12.22 24.15 2.02
C ALA A 350 11.13 23.53 1.11
N LYS A 351 10.94 24.08 -0.11
CA LYS A 351 10.23 23.40 -1.20
C LYS A 351 11.18 22.42 -1.89
N GLY A 352 11.45 21.29 -1.23
CA GLY A 352 12.25 20.19 -1.77
C GLY A 352 11.58 18.82 -1.72
N GLY A 353 10.39 18.73 -1.13
CA GLY A 353 9.48 17.60 -1.32
C GLY A 353 8.45 17.98 -2.38
N GLU A 354 8.27 17.15 -3.39
CA GLU A 354 7.21 17.33 -4.39
C GLU A 354 5.85 17.40 -3.68
N GLY A 355 5.20 18.57 -3.76
CA GLY A 355 3.86 18.81 -3.24
C GLY A 355 3.80 19.93 -2.20
N GLU A 356 3.78 21.18 -2.65
CA GLU A 356 2.70 22.15 -2.32
C GLU A 356 3.03 23.56 -2.85
N GLY A 357 2.23 24.00 -3.81
CA GLY A 357 2.00 25.41 -4.09
C GLY A 357 0.71 25.82 -3.39
N GLY A 358 0.82 26.40 -2.20
CA GLY A 358 -0.33 26.89 -1.45
C GLY A 358 0.13 27.65 -0.22
N SER A 359 -0.60 28.71 0.11
CA SER A 359 -0.42 29.58 1.30
C SER A 359 -0.21 28.80 2.60
N ALA A 360 0.48 29.44 3.56
CA ALA A 360 0.68 28.89 4.90
C ALA A 360 -0.62 28.28 5.46
N PRO A 361 -0.56 27.09 6.07
CA PRO A 361 -1.76 26.46 6.61
C PRO A 361 -2.39 27.39 7.66
N PRO A 362 -3.73 27.48 7.70
CA PRO A 362 -4.41 28.20 8.77
C PRO A 362 -3.94 27.65 10.13
N PRO A 363 -3.89 28.49 11.19
CA PRO A 363 -3.49 28.01 12.51
C PRO A 363 -4.37 26.81 12.90
N PRO A 364 -3.79 25.75 13.48
CA PRO A 364 -4.58 24.60 13.89
C PRO A 364 -5.71 25.06 14.80
N ALA A 365 -6.94 24.59 14.51
CA ALA A 365 -8.17 24.95 15.22
C ALA A 365 -8.15 24.71 16.74
N TYR A 366 -7.08 24.08 17.24
CA TYR A 366 -6.87 23.69 18.63
C TYR A 366 -5.83 24.53 19.37
N LEU A 367 -5.22 25.54 18.74
CA LEU A 367 -4.39 26.49 19.48
C LEU A 367 -5.31 27.43 20.27
N PRO A 368 -5.19 27.49 21.61
CA PRO A 368 -5.95 28.46 22.38
C PRO A 368 -5.54 29.87 21.94
N ALA A 369 -6.49 30.80 21.93
CA ALA A 369 -6.21 32.19 21.53
C ALA A 369 -5.12 32.87 22.39
N SER A 370 -4.84 32.33 23.58
CA SER A 370 -3.78 32.77 24.48
C SER A 370 -2.40 32.17 24.18
N ALA A 371 -2.27 31.24 23.22
CA ALA A 371 -1.00 30.63 22.87
C ALA A 371 -0.04 31.69 22.29
N PRO A 372 1.18 31.85 22.85
CA PRO A 372 2.16 32.77 22.29
C PRO A 372 2.63 32.28 20.91
N VAL A 373 3.11 33.21 20.09
CA VAL A 373 3.67 32.89 18.77
C VAL A 373 4.88 31.95 18.94
N PRO A 374 4.89 30.77 18.29
CA PRO A 374 6.04 29.86 18.35
C PRO A 374 7.32 30.55 17.86
N GLN A 375 8.44 30.35 18.57
CA GLN A 375 9.78 30.86 18.17
C GLN A 375 10.67 29.79 17.52
N HIS A 376 10.21 28.53 17.50
CA HIS A 376 10.92 27.40 16.90
C HIS A 376 9.99 26.64 15.96
N SER A 377 10.56 26.08 14.90
CA SER A 377 9.83 25.25 13.94
C SER A 377 10.63 24.00 13.60
N ILE A 378 9.93 22.90 13.39
CA ILE A 378 10.46 21.69 12.76
C ILE A 378 9.56 21.40 11.55
N HIS A 379 10.12 20.80 10.50
CA HIS A 379 9.37 20.40 9.31
C HIS A 379 9.60 18.92 9.02
N PHE A 380 8.66 18.33 8.28
CA PHE A 380 8.75 16.93 7.87
C PHE A 380 9.89 16.75 6.86
N ALA A 381 10.87 15.91 7.21
CA ALA A 381 12.11 15.68 6.47
C ALA A 381 12.64 14.25 6.74
N PRO A 382 11.96 13.21 6.22
CA PRO A 382 12.33 11.83 6.48
C PRO A 382 13.62 11.43 5.77
N GLN A 383 14.47 10.66 6.45
CA GLN A 383 15.63 10.04 5.82
C GLN A 383 15.22 8.82 4.98
N MET A 384 14.89 9.03 3.70
CA MET A 384 14.26 8.02 2.84
C MET A 384 15.12 6.78 2.52
N SER A 385 16.45 6.88 2.60
CA SER A 385 17.35 5.76 2.27
C SER A 385 17.17 4.56 3.21
N SER A 386 16.96 4.79 4.50
CA SER A 386 16.73 3.74 5.49
C SER A 386 15.34 3.10 5.37
N LEU A 387 14.38 3.80 4.76
CA LEU A 387 13.00 3.34 4.62
C LEU A 387 12.77 2.54 3.34
N LEU A 388 13.48 2.85 2.26
CA LEU A 388 13.21 2.30 0.93
C LEU A 388 14.17 1.18 0.50
N ARG A 389 15.38 1.13 1.04
CA ARG A 389 16.38 0.13 0.60
C ARG A 389 16.97 -0.59 1.81
N PRO A 390 16.49 -1.80 2.15
CA PRO A 390 17.16 -2.60 3.16
C PRO A 390 18.60 -2.91 2.73
N ARG A 391 19.47 -3.19 3.71
CA ARG A 391 20.82 -3.69 3.44
C ARG A 391 20.81 -5.08 2.79
N SER A 392 19.79 -5.88 3.10
CA SER A 392 19.56 -7.21 2.52
C SER A 392 18.09 -7.33 2.10
N LEU A 393 17.85 -7.72 0.85
CA LEU A 393 16.50 -8.01 0.35
C LEU A 393 16.14 -9.45 0.71
N GLU A 394 15.34 -9.61 1.76
CA GLU A 394 14.92 -10.94 2.20
C GLU A 394 13.84 -11.52 1.29
N PRO A 395 14.06 -12.68 0.62
CA PRO A 395 13.07 -13.30 -0.25
C PRO A 395 11.71 -13.54 0.42
N GLY A 396 10.64 -13.34 -0.34
CA GLY A 396 9.26 -13.47 0.16
C GLY A 396 8.72 -12.24 0.88
N THR A 397 9.53 -11.19 1.07
CA THR A 397 9.02 -9.89 1.54
C THR A 397 8.49 -9.03 0.40
N ASP A 398 7.56 -8.14 0.73
CA ASP A 398 6.99 -7.14 -0.20
C ASP A 398 8.06 -6.23 -0.82
N VAL A 399 9.02 -5.77 -0.03
CA VAL A 399 10.14 -4.95 -0.54
C VAL A 399 11.04 -5.73 -1.47
N TRP A 400 11.32 -7.01 -1.18
CA TRP A 400 12.12 -7.87 -2.07
C TRP A 400 11.43 -8.06 -3.41
N ALA A 401 10.12 -8.33 -3.40
CA ALA A 401 9.35 -8.53 -4.62
C ALA A 401 9.40 -7.28 -5.50
N VAL A 402 9.03 -6.12 -4.94
CA VAL A 402 8.99 -4.86 -5.70
C VAL A 402 10.39 -4.46 -6.20
N GLN A 403 11.44 -4.60 -5.38
CA GLN A 403 12.81 -4.27 -5.82
C GLN A 403 13.32 -5.18 -6.94
N ASN A 404 12.78 -6.39 -7.08
CA ASN A 404 13.10 -7.29 -8.19
C ASN A 404 12.15 -7.15 -9.40
N GLY A 405 11.19 -6.22 -9.36
CA GLY A 405 10.22 -6.03 -10.42
C GLY A 405 9.07 -7.06 -10.41
N TYR A 406 8.84 -7.72 -9.28
CA TYR A 406 7.69 -8.60 -9.08
C TYR A 406 6.52 -7.84 -8.44
N VAL A 407 5.29 -8.22 -8.81
CA VAL A 407 4.09 -7.74 -8.13
C VAL A 407 3.97 -8.45 -6.79
N SER A 408 3.81 -7.68 -5.71
CA SER A 408 3.63 -8.19 -4.35
C SER A 408 2.14 -8.15 -3.97
N ILE A 409 1.63 -9.25 -3.41
CA ILE A 409 0.32 -9.32 -2.78
C ILE A 409 0.48 -9.82 -1.35
N THR A 410 0.03 -9.02 -0.39
CA THR A 410 0.08 -9.36 1.04
C THR A 410 -1.34 -9.48 1.59
N ARG A 411 -1.59 -10.59 2.31
CA ARG A 411 -2.82 -10.81 3.07
C ARG A 411 -2.74 -10.09 4.42
N LEU A 412 -3.76 -9.29 4.75
CA LEU A 412 -3.82 -8.51 5.98
C LEU A 412 -5.11 -8.77 6.73
N ARG A 413 -5.01 -8.70 8.06
CA ARG A 413 -6.14 -8.60 8.97
C ARG A 413 -6.14 -7.21 9.57
N PRO A 414 -7.26 -6.47 9.58
CA PRO A 414 -7.33 -5.12 10.13
C PRO A 414 -7.44 -5.15 11.66
N ASN A 415 -6.46 -5.71 12.35
CA ASN A 415 -6.45 -5.73 13.81
C ASN A 415 -5.06 -5.50 14.40
N PHE A 416 -5.04 -4.91 15.59
CA PHE A 416 -3.87 -4.95 16.46
C PHE A 416 -4.03 -6.16 17.38
N MET A 417 -3.20 -7.17 17.20
CA MET A 417 -3.17 -8.34 18.09
C MET A 417 -2.09 -8.15 19.15
N GLN A 418 -2.41 -8.50 20.39
CA GLN A 418 -1.48 -8.43 21.51
C GLN A 418 -0.33 -9.44 21.36
N VAL A 419 0.83 -9.05 21.86
CA VAL A 419 1.95 -9.94 22.10
C VAL A 419 1.70 -10.68 23.42
N ASP A 420 1.89 -11.99 23.46
CA ASP A 420 1.68 -12.79 24.68
C ASP A 420 2.69 -12.41 25.79
N SER A 421 2.49 -12.91 27.01
CA SER A 421 3.36 -12.64 28.17
C SER A 421 4.82 -13.09 27.97
N ARG A 422 5.11 -13.82 26.90
CA ARG A 422 6.45 -14.30 26.53
C ARG A 422 7.04 -13.53 25.34
N GLY A 423 6.41 -12.43 24.92
CA GLY A 423 6.90 -11.62 23.82
C GLY A 423 6.59 -12.18 22.43
N ASN A 424 5.71 -13.18 22.30
CA ASN A 424 5.36 -13.77 21.01
C ASN A 424 4.04 -13.21 20.47
N GLY A 425 4.00 -12.87 19.18
CA GLY A 425 2.73 -12.70 18.47
C GLY A 425 1.97 -14.03 18.39
N LEU A 426 0.66 -13.99 18.18
CA LEU A 426 -0.16 -15.19 18.05
C LEU A 426 0.17 -15.95 16.75
N ASP A 427 0.75 -17.14 16.89
CA ASP A 427 0.71 -18.17 15.85
C ASP A 427 -0.66 -18.87 15.93
N VAL A 428 -1.62 -18.37 15.14
CA VAL A 428 -3.00 -18.85 15.07
C VAL A 428 -3.06 -20.36 14.81
N ALA A 429 -2.17 -20.88 13.96
CA ALA A 429 -2.09 -22.32 13.65
C ALA A 429 -1.63 -23.15 14.87
N SER A 430 -0.80 -22.59 15.75
CA SER A 430 -0.40 -23.25 17.01
C SER A 430 -1.54 -23.29 18.03
N LEU A 431 -2.39 -22.27 18.06
CA LEU A 431 -3.51 -22.20 18.99
C LEU A 431 -4.67 -23.08 18.57
N GLU A 432 -4.99 -23.15 17.28
CA GLU A 432 -6.01 -24.08 16.77
C GLU A 432 -5.58 -25.53 17.00
N LYS A 433 -4.30 -25.86 16.79
CA LYS A 433 -3.74 -27.17 17.13
C LYS A 433 -3.79 -27.45 18.63
N ARG A 434 -3.54 -26.46 19.49
CA ARG A 434 -3.63 -26.61 20.95
C ARG A 434 -5.07 -26.79 21.41
N ALA A 435 -6.01 -25.99 20.89
CA ALA A 435 -7.42 -26.08 21.21
C ALA A 435 -8.03 -27.43 20.74
N ALA A 436 -7.64 -27.91 19.56
CA ALA A 436 -8.04 -29.23 19.08
C ALA A 436 -7.41 -30.38 19.88
N ALA A 437 -6.23 -30.17 20.48
CA ALA A 437 -5.53 -31.16 21.29
C ALA A 437 -6.01 -31.21 22.75
N THR A 438 -6.56 -30.12 23.30
CA THR A 438 -6.92 -30.06 24.73
C THR A 438 -8.39 -30.36 25.01
N GLY A 439 -9.31 -30.36 24.03
CA GLY A 439 -10.67 -30.85 24.22
C GLY A 439 -11.47 -30.19 25.36
N GLU A 440 -11.09 -28.99 25.79
CA GLU A 440 -11.71 -28.32 26.93
C GLU A 440 -12.78 -27.34 26.44
N GLU A 441 -14.04 -27.79 26.49
CA GLU A 441 -15.18 -26.91 26.64
C GLU A 441 -15.00 -26.03 27.88
N SER A 442 -15.32 -24.75 27.71
CA SER A 442 -15.18 -23.66 28.67
C SER A 442 -15.79 -23.98 30.04
N LYS A 443 -14.93 -24.23 31.03
CA LYS A 443 -15.25 -24.00 32.43
C LYS A 443 -14.59 -22.70 32.89
N ALA A 444 -15.41 -21.66 33.02
CA ALA A 444 -15.06 -20.44 33.73
C ALA A 444 -14.70 -20.79 35.18
N SER A 445 -13.43 -20.66 35.56
CA SER A 445 -13.00 -20.76 36.95
C SER A 445 -12.79 -19.36 37.53
N THR A 446 -13.72 -18.98 38.40
CA THR A 446 -13.54 -18.02 39.48
C THR A 446 -12.35 -18.44 40.35
N GLY A 447 -11.36 -17.55 40.53
CA GLY A 447 -10.18 -17.84 41.35
C GLY A 447 -9.37 -16.59 41.72
N THR A 448 -9.85 -15.90 42.75
CA THR A 448 -9.16 -15.08 43.76
C THR A 448 -7.80 -14.42 43.43
N ASP A 449 -7.82 -13.08 43.44
CA ASP A 449 -6.67 -12.17 43.50
C ASP A 449 -5.64 -12.55 44.58
N GLY A 450 -4.41 -12.82 44.14
CA GLY A 450 -3.22 -12.77 44.96
C GLY A 450 -2.50 -11.45 44.72
N ASP A 451 -2.55 -10.55 45.71
CA ASP A 451 -1.86 -9.26 45.75
C ASP A 451 -0.34 -9.40 45.50
N VAL A 452 0.10 -9.07 44.29
CA VAL A 452 1.51 -8.77 44.02
C VAL A 452 1.73 -7.29 44.31
N LYS A 453 2.23 -6.97 45.51
CA LYS A 453 2.67 -5.61 45.86
C LYS A 453 3.88 -5.22 44.99
N LEU A 454 3.62 -4.45 43.93
CA LEU A 454 4.65 -3.70 43.23
C LEU A 454 5.19 -2.59 44.16
N PRO A 455 6.51 -2.31 44.14
CA PRO A 455 7.07 -1.22 44.93
C PRO A 455 6.50 0.11 44.45
N ARG A 456 6.09 0.96 45.39
CA ARG A 456 5.70 2.35 45.07
C ARG A 456 6.91 3.08 44.48
N PRO A 457 6.79 3.73 43.32
CA PRO A 457 7.85 4.63 42.87
C PRO A 457 8.01 5.76 43.89
N ALA A 458 9.26 6.20 44.08
CA ALA A 458 9.56 7.34 44.93
C ALA A 458 8.80 8.60 44.45
N PRO A 459 8.44 9.53 45.35
CA PRO A 459 7.85 10.80 44.94
C PRO A 459 8.84 11.52 44.02
N VAL A 460 8.39 11.89 42.83
CA VAL A 460 9.15 12.72 41.91
C VAL A 460 9.04 14.16 42.43
N GLU A 461 10.16 14.77 42.82
CA GLU A 461 10.22 16.21 43.10
C GLU A 461 10.19 16.98 41.77
N ASP A 462 9.31 17.97 41.66
CA ASP A 462 9.23 18.85 40.50
C ASP A 462 10.51 19.71 40.39
N GLY A 463 11.36 19.39 39.42
CA GLY A 463 12.57 20.16 39.13
C GLY A 463 12.27 21.44 38.34
N ILE A 464 12.61 22.60 38.90
CA ILE A 464 12.50 23.94 38.29
C ILE A 464 13.72 24.25 37.37
N GLU A 465 14.43 23.23 36.86
CA GLU A 465 15.54 23.45 35.91
C GLU A 465 15.19 22.99 34.50
N VAL A 466 14.77 23.94 33.67
CA VAL A 466 14.67 23.77 32.23
C VAL A 466 16.09 23.68 31.65
N GLY A 467 16.42 22.58 30.94
CA GLY A 467 17.53 22.59 29.99
C GLY A 467 18.66 21.57 30.18
N LYS A 468 18.47 20.45 30.89
CA LYS A 468 19.43 19.33 30.82
C LYS A 468 18.73 17.98 30.64
N ARG A 469 18.65 17.58 29.37
CA ARG A 469 18.61 16.20 28.86
C ARG A 469 17.72 15.20 29.62
N TRP A 470 16.50 15.01 29.13
CA TRP A 470 15.86 13.70 29.23
C TRP A 470 16.51 12.77 28.19
N ARG A 471 17.48 11.96 28.62
CA ARG A 471 17.77 10.67 27.99
C ARG A 471 17.06 9.64 28.86
N LEU A 472 16.15 8.88 28.27
CA LEU A 472 15.61 7.66 28.86
C LEU A 472 16.76 6.67 29.15
#